data_AF-A0AAU9UEN7-F1
#
_entry.id   AF-A0AAU9UEN7-F1
#
_cell.length_a   1.000
_cell.length_b   1.000
_cell.length_c   1.000
_cell.angle_alpha   90.00
_cell.angle_beta   90.00
_cell.angle_gamma   90.00
#
_symmetry.space_group_name_H-M   'P 1'
#
loop_
_entity.id
_entity.type
_entity.pdbx_description
1 polymer ?
#
loop_
_entity_poly.entity_id
_entity_poly.type
_entity_poly.pdbx_seq_one_letter_code
_entity_poly.pdbx_strand_id
1 'polypeptide(L)'
;MYLFPRESYPLTPLPDDVGGGVITEGPLLLLAMWTPKGHGLITVKDYDIFYRPAPRSSTGYRVTDTGIPGRIFNGVPDWLYEAKTEQ
;
A
#
# COMPACT_ATOMS: atom_id res chain seq x y z
N MET A 1 9.96 -24.33 14.40
CA MET A 1 9.46 -23.22 15.22
C MET A 1 9.61 -21.95 14.40
N TYR A 2 8.53 -21.44 13.80
CA TYR A 2 8.56 -20.23 12.98
C TYR A 2 7.71 -19.16 13.66
N LEU A 3 8.35 -18.07 14.06
CA LEU A 3 7.69 -16.87 14.57
C LEU A 3 7.99 -15.73 13.62
N PHE A 4 7.07 -15.49 12.68
CA PHE A 4 6.95 -14.17 12.05
C PHE A 4 5.69 -13.54 12.64
N PRO A 5 5.77 -12.50 13.48
CA PRO A 5 4.58 -11.72 13.78
C PRO A 5 4.12 -11.08 12.47
N ARG A 6 2.97 -11.54 11.97
CA ARG A 6 2.18 -10.85 10.94
C ARG A 6 1.97 -9.43 11.43
N GLU A 7 2.63 -8.42 10.84
CA GLU A 7 2.05 -7.08 10.69
C GLU A 7 3.01 -6.03 10.10
N SER A 8 4.32 -6.22 10.13
CA SER A 8 5.25 -5.23 9.57
C SER A 8 5.71 -5.63 8.18
N TYR A 9 5.20 -4.98 7.14
CA TYR A 9 5.76 -5.08 5.80
C TYR A 9 6.68 -3.90 5.55
N PRO A 10 7.91 -4.11 5.02
CA PRO A 10 8.67 -3.03 4.44
C PRO A 10 7.92 -2.59 3.18
N LEU A 11 7.11 -1.54 3.30
CA LEU A 11 6.74 -0.75 2.13
C LEU A 11 8.09 -0.23 1.61
N THR A 12 8.54 -0.83 0.50
CA THR A 12 9.84 -0.74 -0.21
C THR A 12 10.73 0.43 0.23
N PRO A 13 12.06 0.19 0.39
CA PRO A 13 13.03 1.09 1.02
C PRO A 13 12.82 2.56 0.68
N LEU A 14 13.11 3.41 1.67
CA LEU A 14 13.26 4.83 1.42
C LEU A 14 14.19 5.02 0.20
N PRO A 15 13.98 6.02 -0.67
CA PRO A 15 14.81 6.24 -1.87
C PRO A 15 16.33 6.23 -1.61
N ASP A 16 16.73 6.49 -0.37
CA ASP A 16 18.07 6.50 0.20
C ASP A 16 18.56 5.13 0.74
N ASP A 17 17.66 4.18 1.03
CA ASP A 17 18.00 2.86 1.60
C ASP A 17 18.24 1.77 0.53
N VAL A 18 18.03 2.08 -0.75
CA VAL A 18 18.49 1.21 -1.84
C VAL A 18 19.94 1.55 -2.13
N GLY A 19 20.84 0.76 -1.53
CA GLY A 19 22.28 0.96 -1.52
C GLY A 19 22.85 1.62 -2.78
N GLY A 20 23.40 2.82 -2.60
CA GLY A 20 24.29 3.45 -3.59
C GLY A 20 23.68 4.55 -4.47
N GLY A 21 22.49 5.08 -4.15
CA GLY A 21 21.90 6.17 -4.94
C GLY A 21 21.26 5.72 -6.25
N VAL A 22 20.95 4.43 -6.36
CA VAL A 22 20.12 3.90 -7.45
C VAL A 22 18.66 4.19 -7.08
N ILE A 23 18.06 5.15 -7.75
CA ILE A 23 16.60 5.29 -7.81
C ILE A 23 16.02 4.02 -8.43
N THR A 24 15.69 3.02 -7.61
CA THR A 24 14.87 1.90 -8.08
C THR A 24 13.43 2.37 -8.16
N GLU A 25 12.74 2.00 -9.23
CA GLU A 25 11.31 2.26 -9.33
C GLU A 25 10.59 1.64 -8.12
N GLY A 26 9.80 2.46 -7.44
CA GLY A 26 8.96 2.02 -6.34
C GLY A 26 7.89 1.03 -6.84
N PRO A 27 7.21 0.32 -5.93
CA PRO A 27 6.12 -0.56 -6.34
C PRO A 27 5.01 0.25 -7.03
N LEU A 28 4.37 -0.34 -8.03
CA LEU A 28 3.16 0.24 -8.62
C LEU A 28 2.07 0.31 -7.53
N LEU A 29 1.58 1.52 -7.27
CA LEU A 29 0.47 1.77 -6.36
C LEU A 29 -0.79 2.04 -7.17
N LEU A 30 -1.88 1.35 -6.82
CA LEU A 30 -3.21 1.60 -7.39
C LEU A 30 -3.85 2.85 -6.79
N LEU A 31 -3.49 3.16 -5.54
CA LEU A 31 -3.91 4.36 -4.83
C LEU A 31 -2.83 4.80 -3.84
N ALA A 32 -2.66 6.12 -3.69
CA ALA A 32 -1.90 6.72 -2.59
C ALA A 32 -2.64 7.96 -2.09
N MET A 33 -2.95 8.01 -0.80
CA MET A 33 -3.65 9.15 -0.20
C MET A 33 -3.21 9.41 1.24
N TRP A 34 -3.28 10.68 1.64
CA TRP A 34 -3.07 11.07 3.04
C TRP A 34 -4.26 10.68 3.90
N THR A 35 -4.01 10.36 5.16
CA THR A 35 -5.07 10.29 6.16
C THR A 35 -5.71 11.68 6.34
N PRO A 36 -7.01 11.77 6.62
CA PRO A 36 -7.72 13.05 6.76
C PRO A 36 -7.21 13.90 7.94
N LYS A 37 -6.48 13.28 8.88
CA LYS A 37 -5.81 13.94 9.99
C LYS A 37 -4.38 13.41 10.12
N GLY A 38 -3.46 14.28 10.53
CA GLY A 38 -2.05 13.94 10.71
C GLY A 38 -1.32 13.78 9.38
N HIS A 39 -0.36 12.86 9.36
CA HIS A 39 0.55 12.63 8.22
C HIS A 39 0.68 11.14 7.91
N GLY A 40 -0.38 10.37 8.18
CA GLY A 40 -0.45 8.98 7.79
C GLY A 40 -0.66 8.84 6.28
N LEU A 41 -0.17 7.75 5.71
CA LEU A 41 -0.35 7.41 4.31
C LEU A 41 -1.13 6.11 4.20
N ILE A 42 -2.16 6.12 3.36
CA ILE A 42 -2.88 4.93 2.92
C ILE A 42 -2.45 4.65 1.48
N THR A 43 -2.09 3.40 1.20
CA THR A 43 -1.77 2.95 -0.16
C THR A 43 -2.54 1.68 -0.49
N VAL A 44 -2.82 1.49 -1.77
CA VAL A 44 -3.35 0.22 -2.30
C VAL A 44 -2.34 -0.37 -3.27
N LYS A 45 -1.92 -1.61 -3.00
CA LYS A 45 -0.97 -2.38 -3.81
C LYS A 45 -1.46 -3.82 -3.85
N ASP A 46 -1.39 -4.46 -5.02
CA ASP A 46 -1.86 -5.83 -5.23
C ASP A 46 -3.28 -6.07 -4.67
N TYR A 47 -4.14 -5.05 -4.79
CA TYR A 47 -5.53 -5.06 -4.33
C TYR A 47 -5.72 -5.18 -2.80
N ASP A 48 -4.70 -4.87 -2.02
CA ASP A 48 -4.77 -4.76 -0.57
C ASP A 48 -4.42 -3.37 -0.06
N ILE A 49 -5.03 -3.02 1.08
CA ILE A 49 -4.86 -1.74 1.74
C ILE A 49 -3.68 -1.82 2.72
N PHE A 50 -2.82 -0.81 2.66
CA PHE A 50 -1.71 -0.62 3.57
C PHE A 50 -1.82 0.74 4.24
N TYR A 51 -1.45 0.80 5.53
CA TYR A 51 -1.40 2.01 6.33
C TYR A 51 0.01 2.24 6.87
N ARG A 52 0.53 3.45 6.68
CA ARG A 52 1.80 3.90 7.28
C ARG A 52 1.54 5.12 8.16
N PRO A 53 1.86 5.11 9.46
CA PRO A 53 1.54 6.24 10.35
C PRO A 53 2.21 7.56 10.00
N ALA A 54 3.39 7.50 9.36
CA ALA A 54 4.14 8.67 8.94
C ALA A 54 4.95 8.40 7.67
N PRO A 55 5.32 9.40 6.85
CA PRO A 55 6.00 9.19 5.57
C PRO A 55 7.38 8.54 5.70
N ARG A 56 8.02 8.69 6.86
CA ARG A 56 9.31 8.09 7.19
C ARG A 56 9.20 7.05 8.29
N SER A 57 7.99 6.59 8.60
CA SER A 57 7.83 5.51 9.56
C SER A 57 8.50 4.25 9.02
N SER A 58 9.35 3.63 9.83
CA SER A 58 9.97 2.34 9.55
C SER A 58 8.97 1.18 9.59
N THR A 59 7.73 1.44 10.02
CA THR A 59 6.68 0.44 10.15
C THR A 59 5.47 0.82 9.30
N GLY A 60 5.03 -0.10 8.45
CA GLY A 60 3.76 -0.06 7.76
C GLY A 60 2.94 -1.31 8.11
N TYR A 61 1.62 -1.16 8.12
CA TYR A 61 0.65 -2.18 8.46
C TYR A 61 -0.15 -2.56 7.24
N ARG A 62 -0.35 -3.86 7.01
CA ARG A 62 -1.29 -4.35 6.02
C ARG A 62 -2.67 -4.46 6.68
N VAL A 63 -3.64 -3.74 6.14
CA VAL A 63 -5.00 -3.66 6.69
C VAL A 63 -5.88 -4.78 6.15
N THR A 64 -5.65 -5.22 4.91
CA THR A 64 -6.36 -6.35 4.28
C THR A 64 -5.39 -7.35 3.68
N ASP A 65 -5.75 -8.64 3.67
CA ASP A 65 -4.90 -9.72 3.14
C ASP A 65 -5.61 -10.66 2.16
N THR A 66 -6.72 -10.20 1.58
CA THR A 66 -7.62 -11.00 0.74
C THR A 66 -7.58 -10.61 -0.74
N GLY A 67 -6.74 -9.65 -1.14
CA GLY A 67 -6.63 -9.18 -2.51
C GLY A 67 -6.36 -10.32 -3.50
N ILE A 68 -7.18 -10.42 -4.55
CA ILE A 68 -7.01 -11.38 -5.65
C ILE A 68 -7.23 -10.64 -6.97
N PRO A 69 -6.19 -10.51 -7.83
CA PRO A 69 -6.33 -9.85 -9.13
C PRO A 69 -7.52 -10.35 -9.94
N GLY A 70 -8.37 -9.42 -10.40
CA GLY A 70 -9.56 -9.73 -11.18
C GLY A 70 -10.72 -10.36 -10.41
N ARG A 71 -10.64 -10.46 -9.07
CA ARG A 71 -11.69 -11.07 -8.23
C ARG A 71 -12.02 -10.30 -6.96
N ILE A 72 -11.03 -9.93 -6.15
CA ILE A 72 -11.22 -9.25 -4.86
C ILE A 72 -10.36 -7.99 -4.86
N PHE A 73 -11.02 -6.84 -4.78
CA PHE A 73 -10.43 -5.51 -4.82
C PHE A 73 -10.71 -4.79 -3.50
N ASN A 74 -9.68 -4.52 -2.70
CA ASN A 74 -9.80 -3.76 -1.46
C ASN A 74 -9.31 -2.32 -1.66
N GLY A 75 -10.12 -1.33 -1.30
CA GLY A 75 -9.72 0.09 -1.30
C GLY A 75 -9.68 0.78 -2.66
N VAL A 76 -9.84 0.04 -3.77
CA VAL A 76 -10.09 0.56 -5.12
C VAL A 76 -11.29 -0.17 -5.73
N PRO A 77 -12.17 0.51 -6.47
CA PRO A 77 -13.27 -0.13 -7.18
C PRO A 77 -12.77 -1.05 -8.31
N ASP A 78 -13.63 -1.96 -8.76
CA ASP A 78 -13.42 -2.67 -10.02
C ASP A 78 -13.98 -1.84 -11.20
N TRP A 79 -13.75 -2.33 -12.42
CA TRP A 79 -14.19 -1.66 -13.65
C TRP A 79 -15.70 -1.31 -13.68
N LEU A 80 -16.54 -2.16 -13.09
CA LEU A 80 -18.00 -1.99 -13.14
C LEU A 80 -18.42 -0.85 -12.22
N TYR A 81 -17.81 -0.75 -11.05
CA TYR A 81 -18.07 0.34 -10.11
C TYR A 81 -17.38 1.66 -10.52
N GLU A 82 -16.23 1.59 -11.20
CA GLU A 82 -15.59 2.76 -11.81
C GLU A 82 -16.53 3.41 -12.85
N ALA A 83 -16.96 2.64 -13.85
CA ALA A 83 -17.78 3.15 -14.95
C ALA A 83 -19.14 3.73 -14.50
N LYS A 84 -19.69 3.25 -13.38
CA LYS A 84 -20.96 3.75 -12.83
C LYS A 84 -20.83 5.04 -12.03
N THR A 85 -19.61 5.44 -11.67
CA THR A 85 -19.36 6.66 -10.89
C THR A 85 -19.11 7.87 -11.79
N GLU A 86 -18.91 7.66 -13.10
CA GLU A 86 -18.66 8.71 -14.10
C GLU A 86 -19.91 9.17 -14.87
N GLN A 87 -21.11 8.72 -14.47
CA GLN A 87 -22.42 9.10 -15.06
C GLN A 87 -23.21 9.98 -14.11
#